data_AF-A0A1G8X7I7-F1
#
_entry.id   AF-A0A1G8X7I7-F1
#
_cell.length_a   1.000
_cell.length_b   1.000
_cell.length_c   1.000
_cell.angle_alpha   90.00
_cell.angle_beta   90.00
_cell.angle_gamma   90.00
#
_symmetry.space_group_name_H-M   'P 1'
#
loop_
_entity.id
_entity.type
_entity.pdbx_description
1 polymer ?
#
loop_
_entity_poly.entity_id
_entity_poly.type
_entity_poly.pdbx_seq_one_letter_code
_entity_poly.pdbx_strand_id
1 'polypeptide(L)'
;MKPFILIILAAINIYSLINISVTYQHEDLIALLSTRIIFMAVSIILSALFLIAGASRSLKIIAAATILTGLLHFISIILIYI
;
A
#
# COMPACT_ATOMS: atom_id res chain seq x y z
N MET A 1 -7.38 6.80 17.62
CA MET A 1 -7.62 5.55 16.88
C MET A 1 -6.30 4.80 16.79
N LYS A 2 -6.24 3.58 17.32
CA LYS A 2 -4.99 2.85 17.60
C LYS A 2 -4.20 2.54 16.30
N PRO A 3 -2.86 2.38 16.35
CA PRO A 3 -1.97 2.11 15.19
C PRO A 3 -2.39 0.95 14.28
N PHE A 4 -3.37 0.15 14.70
CA PHE A 4 -3.97 -0.97 13.98
C PHE A 4 -4.29 -0.66 12.51
N ILE A 5 -4.81 0.54 12.20
CA ILE A 5 -5.15 0.90 10.82
C ILE A 5 -3.91 0.90 9.90
N LEU A 6 -2.77 1.40 10.38
CA LEU A 6 -1.52 1.43 9.61
C LEU A 6 -0.97 0.03 9.39
N ILE A 7 -1.06 -0.83 10.41
CA ILE A 7 -0.64 -2.23 10.32
C ILE A 7 -1.48 -2.99 9.29
N ILE A 8 -2.81 -2.78 9.29
CA ILE A 8 -3.72 -3.39 8.31
C ILE A 8 -3.39 -2.90 6.89
N LEU A 9 -3.17 -1.60 6.71
CA LEU A 9 -2.81 -1.03 5.40
C LEU A 9 -1.48 -1.56 4.88
N ALA A 10 -0.47 -1.69 5.76
CA ALA A 10 0.81 -2.30 5.41
C ALA A 10 0.64 -3.77 4.98
N ALA A 11 -0.17 -4.55 5.72
CA ALA A 11 -0.45 -5.94 5.37
C ALA A 11 -1.16 -6.08 4.02
N ILE A 12 -2.13 -5.20 3.71
CA ILE A 12 -2.82 -5.17 2.42
C ILE A 12 -1.85 -4.86 1.28
N ASN A 13 -0.93 -3.89 1.46
CA ASN A 13 0.09 -3.60 0.44
C ASN A 13 1.03 -4.79 0.21
N ILE A 14 1.49 -5.44 1.27
CA ILE A 14 2.38 -6.61 1.18
C ILE A 14 1.68 -7.79 0.51
N TYR A 15 0.44 -8.08 0.89
CA TYR A 15 -0.36 -9.13 0.24
C TYR A 15 -0.54 -8.84 -1.25
N SER A 16 -0.91 -7.59 -1.59
CA SER A 16 -1.11 -7.19 -2.98
C SER A 16 0.18 -7.30 -3.80
N LEU A 17 1.31 -6.90 -3.22
CA LEU A 17 2.64 -7.04 -3.82
C LEU A 17 2.95 -8.48 -4.20
N ILE A 18 2.78 -9.43 -3.27
CA ILE A 18 3.05 -10.86 -3.50
C ILE A 18 2.09 -11.43 -4.54
N ASN A 19 0.81 -11.10 -4.41
CA ASN A 19 -0.24 -11.67 -5.25
C ASN A 19 -0.14 -11.21 -6.72
N ILE A 20 0.34 -9.98 -6.96
CA ILE A 20 0.53 -9.45 -8.32
C ILE A 20 1.57 -10.26 -9.11
N SER A 21 2.60 -10.76 -8.43
CA SER A 21 3.72 -11.48 -9.07
C SER A 21 3.42 -12.95 -9.38
N VAL A 22 2.35 -13.52 -8.81
CA VAL A 22 2.11 -14.99 -8.82
C VAL A 22 0.94 -15.40 -9.72
N THR A 23 -0.01 -14.51 -10.03
CA THR A 23 -1.37 -14.99 -10.32
C THR A 23 -2.00 -14.61 -11.67
N TYR A 24 -1.45 -13.69 -12.50
CA TYR A 24 -2.31 -13.09 -13.55
C TYR A 24 -1.95 -13.35 -15.03
N GLN A 25 -2.98 -13.80 -15.76
CA GLN A 25 -3.16 -13.65 -17.21
C GLN A 25 -3.76 -12.26 -17.50
N HIS A 26 -3.38 -11.62 -18.61
CA HIS A 26 -3.50 -10.17 -18.86
C HIS A 26 -4.93 -9.56 -18.83
N GLU A 27 -6.01 -10.34 -18.94
CA GLU A 27 -7.38 -9.80 -19.11
C GLU A 27 -8.10 -9.48 -17.78
N ASP A 28 -7.88 -10.26 -16.71
CA ASP A 28 -8.39 -9.97 -15.36
C ASP A 28 -7.64 -8.81 -14.66
N LEU A 29 -6.60 -8.31 -15.33
CA LEU A 29 -5.64 -7.37 -14.79
C LEU A 29 -6.27 -6.01 -14.50
N ILE A 30 -7.15 -5.50 -15.36
CA ILE A 30 -7.61 -4.10 -15.33
C ILE A 30 -8.51 -3.80 -14.13
N ALA A 31 -9.51 -4.66 -13.86
CA ALA A 31 -10.45 -4.45 -12.75
C ALA A 31 -9.72 -4.57 -11.39
N LEU A 32 -8.90 -5.61 -11.21
CA LEU A 32 -8.11 -5.80 -10.00
C LEU A 32 -7.02 -4.73 -9.83
N LEU A 33 -6.45 -4.20 -10.92
CA LEU A 33 -5.49 -3.10 -10.81
C LEU A 33 -6.13 -1.85 -10.24
N SER A 34 -7.33 -1.49 -10.71
CA SER A 34 -8.02 -0.29 -10.25
C SER A 34 -8.22 -0.30 -8.73
N THR A 35 -8.63 -1.45 -8.19
CA THR A 35 -8.79 -1.66 -6.75
C THR A 35 -7.45 -1.58 -6.01
N ARG A 36 -6.38 -2.19 -6.55
CA ARG A 36 -5.03 -2.15 -5.96
C ARG A 36 -4.45 -0.74 -5.92
N ILE A 37 -4.63 0.06 -6.98
CA ILE A 37 -4.23 1.47 -7.05
C ILE A 37 -4.97 2.29 -5.99
N ILE A 38 -6.29 2.09 -5.84
CA ILE A 38 -7.09 2.81 -4.83
C ILE A 38 -6.60 2.47 -3.42
N PHE A 39 -6.40 1.19 -3.09
CA PHE A 39 -5.91 0.77 -1.78
C PHE A 39 -4.51 1.32 -1.47
N MET A 40 -3.62 1.28 -2.45
CA MET A 40 -2.29 1.87 -2.36
C MET A 40 -2.36 3.38 -2.09
N ALA A 41 -3.16 4.12 -2.85
CA ALA A 41 -3.31 5.57 -2.69
C ALA A 41 -3.86 5.93 -1.30
N VAL A 42 -4.93 5.25 -0.86
CA VAL A 42 -5.52 5.44 0.47
C VAL A 42 -4.50 5.12 1.57
N SER A 43 -3.71 4.06 1.41
CA SER A 43 -2.66 3.68 2.36
C SER A 43 -1.59 4.77 2.51
N ILE A 44 -1.11 5.33 1.40
CA ILE A 44 -0.09 6.38 1.41
C ILE A 44 -0.65 7.67 2.02
N ILE A 45 -1.84 8.08 1.60
CA ILE A 45 -2.49 9.32 2.08
C ILE A 45 -2.74 9.25 3.59
N LEU A 46 -3.33 8.16 4.09
CA LEU A 46 -3.58 8.00 5.52
C LEU A 46 -2.27 7.98 6.32
N SER A 47 -1.25 7.30 5.82
CA SER A 47 0.06 7.26 6.48
C SER A 47 0.72 8.65 6.54
N ALA A 48 0.61 9.44 5.48
CA ALA A 48 1.09 10.82 5.45
C ALA A 48 0.33 11.71 6.47
N LEU A 49 -0.99 11.56 6.56
CA LEU A 49 -1.79 12.26 7.56
C LEU A 49 -1.34 11.93 8.99
N PHE A 50 -1.02 10.67 9.29
CA PHE A 50 -0.46 10.27 10.59
C PHE A 50 0.90 10.90 10.89
N LEU A 51 1.75 11.12 9.88
CA LEU A 51 3.04 11.80 10.05
C LEU A 51 2.86 13.29 10.40
N ILE A 52 1.91 13.96 9.74
CA ILE A 52 1.66 15.41 9.87
C ILE A 52 0.85 15.74 11.13
N ALA A 53 -0.06 14.86 11.56
CA ALA A 53 -0.94 15.07 12.72
C ALA A 53 -0.24 14.98 14.10
N GLY A 54 1.10 15.08 14.16
CA GLY A 54 1.83 15.11 15.42
C GLY A 54 1.88 13.77 16.16
N ALA A 55 1.77 12.64 15.45
CA ALA A 55 1.76 11.32 16.08
C ALA A 55 3.05 10.99 16.85
N SER A 56 2.96 10.03 17.78
CA SER A 56 4.11 9.55 18.55
C SER A 56 5.21 8.97 17.65
N ARG A 57 6.46 8.96 18.14
CA ARG A 57 7.62 8.48 17.36
C ARG A 57 7.42 7.08 16.80
N SER A 58 6.85 6.16 17.58
CA SER A 58 6.54 4.80 17.14
C SER A 58 5.52 4.76 16.00
N LEU A 59 4.47 5.59 16.07
CA LEU A 59 3.49 5.70 14.99
C LEU A 59 4.09 6.26 13.71
N LYS A 60 4.99 7.24 13.83
CA LYS A 60 5.69 7.83 12.68
C LYS A 60 6.56 6.80 11.96
N ILE A 61 7.22 5.91 12.70
CA ILE A 61 8.00 4.81 12.12
C ILE A 61 7.08 3.85 11.36
N ILE A 62 5.95 3.45 11.96
CA ILE A 62 4.98 2.56 11.29
C ILE A 62 4.40 3.22 10.04
N ALA A 63 4.06 4.51 10.11
CA ALA A 63 3.55 5.27 8.97
C ALA A 63 4.59 5.36 7.83
N ALA A 64 5.86 5.63 8.15
CA ALA A 64 6.93 5.65 7.16
C ALA A 64 7.13 4.27 6.50
N ALA A 65 7.11 3.18 7.28
CA ALA A 65 7.16 1.82 6.74
C ALA A 65 5.96 1.51 5.84
N THR A 66 4.76 1.96 6.23
CA THR A 66 3.53 1.78 5.44
C THR A 66 3.61 2.52 4.11
N ILE A 67 4.14 3.75 4.09
CA ILE A 67 4.42 4.49 2.85
C ILE A 67 5.40 3.72 1.97
N LEU A 68 6.50 3.21 2.54
CA LEU A 68 7.49 2.44 1.79
C LEU A 68 6.86 1.20 1.13
N THR A 69 6.01 0.46 1.86
CA THR A 69 5.29 -0.69 1.28
C THR A 69 4.33 -0.28 0.17
N GLY A 70 3.66 0.86 0.29
CA GLY A 70 2.79 1.41 -0.76
C GLY A 70 3.57 1.80 -2.01
N LEU A 71 4.77 2.39 -1.86
CA LEU A 71 5.65 2.71 -2.99
C LEU A 71 6.17 1.45 -3.69
N LEU A 72 6.53 0.40 -2.94
CA LEU A 72 6.93 -0.88 -3.52
C LEU A 72 5.78 -1.53 -4.29
N HIS A 73 4.56 -1.48 -3.74
CA HIS A 73 3.37 -1.95 -4.43
C HIS A 73 3.13 -1.18 -5.74
N PHE A 74 3.32 0.14 -5.74
CA PHE A 74 3.24 0.96 -6.95
C PHE A 74 4.24 0.54 -8.04
N ILE A 75 5.50 0.32 -7.65
CA ILE A 75 6.55 -0.11 -8.58
C ILE A 75 6.18 -1.45 -9.21
N SER A 76 5.66 -2.40 -8.44
CA SER A 76 5.22 -3.68 -8.98
C SER A 76 4.04 -3.57 -9.93
N ILE A 77 3.14 -2.61 -9.72
CA ILE A 77 2.08 -2.32 -10.69
C ILE A 77 2.67 -1.79 -12.00
N ILE A 78 3.63 -0.86 -11.94
CA ILE A 78 4.31 -0.32 -13.13
C ILE A 78 5.00 -1.43 -13.92
N LEU A 79 5.70 -2.34 -13.23
CA LEU A 79 6.44 -3.44 -13.85
C LEU A 79 5.54 -4.44 -14.61
N ILE A 80 4.22 -4.44 -14.40
CA ILE A 80 3.31 -5.28 -15.19
C ILE A 80 3.03 -4.67 -16.58
N TYR A 81 3.17 -3.35 -16.70
CA TYR A 81 2.89 -2.62 -17.94
C TYR A 81 4.12 -2.44 -18.84
N ILE A 82 5.31 -2.82 -18.37
CA ILE A 82 6.58 -2.81 -19.11
C ILE A 82 6.84 -4.23 -19.60
#